data_AF-A0A6I5VLP5-F1
#
_entry.id   AF-A0A6I5VLP5-F1
#
_cell.length_a   1.000
_cell.length_b   1.000
_cell.length_c   1.000
_cell.angle_alpha   90.00
_cell.angle_beta   90.00
_cell.angle_gamma   90.00
#
_symmetry.space_group_name_H-M   'P 1'
#
loop_
_entity.id
_entity.type
_entity.pdbx_description
1 polymer ?
#
loop_
_entity_poly.entity_id
_entity_poly.type
_entity_poly.pdbx_seq_one_letter_code
_entity_poly.pdbx_strand_id
1 'polypeptide(L)'
;MTSHLPEQQNTADPFNSLFGFAFEALDDVGPDQRWSRYDDPGIPIGPEPVPDWVITDQAIETELGILKTGKEADVYLIERALPPGQGDRAVVMAAKRYRSPDERQFHRDTSYTESRRTRNSRDRRAMAKHTRHGRSVEAGQWAAAEFGVLCDLWQAGVPVPYPVQLDGTEILMEFITTVGGTGAPRLAQTRPEPDQLESYWEQLHQAMRVLAGRQQTHGDLSAYNILVADDRLVIIDLPQVTDIVGNPHGMDFLARDCRNVCDWFSRRGLLLDADDLLAELISYAW
;
A
#
# COMPACT_ATOMS: atom_id res chain seq x y z
N MET A 1 1.99 57.54 49.82
CA MET A 1 0.87 56.59 50.00
C MET A 1 0.03 56.62 48.74
N THR A 2 -0.02 55.46 48.09
CA THR A 2 -1.03 54.97 47.14
C THR A 2 -1.20 55.64 45.77
N SER A 3 -0.75 54.87 44.76
CA SER A 3 -1.01 54.94 43.32
C SER A 3 -2.48 54.63 42.99
N HIS A 4 -3.06 55.38 42.04
CA HIS A 4 -4.22 54.96 41.26
C HIS A 4 -4.12 55.58 39.85
N LEU A 5 -3.78 54.73 38.87
CA LEU A 5 -3.97 54.99 37.44
C LEU A 5 -5.33 54.40 37.04
N PRO A 6 -6.15 55.08 36.21
CA PRO A 6 -7.44 54.56 35.78
C PRO A 6 -7.30 53.52 34.65
N GLU A 7 -8.17 52.51 34.68
CA GLU A 7 -8.36 51.49 33.64
C GLU A 7 -8.71 52.11 32.29
N GLN A 8 -7.94 51.78 31.25
CA GLN A 8 -8.34 52.01 29.87
C GLN A 8 -9.34 50.93 29.45
N GLN A 9 -10.59 51.35 29.25
CA GLN A 9 -11.60 50.56 28.55
C GLN A 9 -11.20 50.39 27.08
N ASN A 10 -10.97 49.16 26.69
CA ASN A 10 -10.71 48.75 25.31
C ASN A 10 -12.01 48.91 24.50
N THR A 11 -12.14 50.03 23.78
CA THR A 11 -13.28 50.27 22.90
C THR A 11 -13.17 49.38 21.66
N ALA A 12 -14.09 48.43 21.53
CA ALA A 12 -14.22 47.60 20.34
C ALA A 12 -14.44 48.46 19.09
N ASP A 13 -13.61 48.23 18.07
CA ASP A 13 -13.66 48.91 16.78
C ASP A 13 -14.94 48.49 16.01
N PRO A 14 -15.88 49.41 15.70
CA PRO A 14 -17.17 49.06 15.11
C PRO A 14 -17.06 48.53 13.67
N PHE A 15 -15.92 48.74 13.01
CA PHE A 15 -15.71 48.36 11.61
C PHE A 15 -15.49 46.86 11.38
N ASN A 16 -15.17 46.09 12.43
CA ASN A 16 -14.91 44.65 12.30
C ASN A 16 -16.19 43.78 12.28
N SER A 17 -17.37 44.38 12.46
CA SER A 17 -18.64 43.64 12.60
C SER A 17 -19.46 43.50 11.31
N LEU A 18 -19.10 44.20 10.22
CA LEU A 18 -19.90 44.22 8.98
C LEU A 18 -19.37 43.30 7.86
N PHE A 19 -18.14 42.79 7.96
CA PHE A 19 -17.54 41.84 7.02
C PHE A 19 -16.82 40.72 7.78
N GLY A 20 -17.59 39.95 8.55
CA GLY A 20 -17.10 38.74 9.20
C GLY A 20 -16.89 37.61 8.18
N PHE A 21 -15.90 37.75 7.31
CA PHE A 21 -15.30 36.57 6.70
C PHE A 21 -14.41 35.95 7.78
N ALA A 22 -14.78 34.76 8.25
CA ALA A 22 -13.83 33.93 8.98
C ALA A 22 -12.67 33.67 8.03
N PHE A 23 -11.54 34.33 8.26
CA PHE A 23 -10.30 34.03 7.58
C PHE A 23 -9.75 32.76 8.25
N GLU A 24 -10.25 31.59 7.85
CA GLU A 24 -9.48 30.36 8.00
C GLU A 24 -8.29 30.52 7.06
N ALA A 25 -7.08 30.61 7.61
CA ALA A 25 -5.89 30.50 6.80
C ALA A 25 -5.98 29.15 6.07
N LEU A 26 -5.81 29.14 4.75
CA LEU A 26 -5.79 27.91 3.94
C LEU A 26 -4.81 26.86 4.52
N ASP A 27 -3.84 27.28 5.33
CA ASP A 27 -2.81 26.44 5.93
C ASP A 27 -3.29 25.60 7.14
N ASP A 28 -4.41 25.93 7.79
CA ASP A 28 -4.92 25.16 8.94
C ASP A 28 -5.92 24.08 8.46
N VAL A 29 -5.37 22.94 8.07
CA VAL A 29 -6.16 21.72 7.79
C VAL A 29 -6.61 21.03 9.09
N GLY A 30 -7.68 20.23 9.00
CA GLY A 30 -8.23 19.50 10.15
C GLY A 30 -7.24 18.53 10.84
N PRO A 31 -7.57 18.00 12.03
CA PRO A 31 -6.66 17.21 12.86
C PRO A 31 -6.17 15.90 12.20
N ASP A 32 -6.97 15.33 11.30
CA ASP A 32 -6.67 14.11 10.55
C ASP A 32 -6.32 14.41 9.08
N GLN A 33 -5.96 15.66 8.79
CA GLN A 33 -5.69 16.14 7.44
C GLN A 33 -4.25 16.63 7.28
N ARG A 34 -3.75 16.56 6.05
CA ARG A 34 -2.48 17.15 5.63
C ARG A 34 -2.57 17.64 4.19
N TRP A 35 -1.73 18.59 3.82
CA TRP A 35 -1.51 18.89 2.41
C TRP A 35 -0.84 17.68 1.73
N SER A 36 -1.32 17.34 0.53
CA SER A 36 -0.68 16.33 -0.30
C SER A 36 0.74 16.75 -0.64
N ARG A 37 1.64 15.78 -0.68
CA ARG A 37 3.05 15.96 -1.05
C ARG A 37 3.34 15.48 -2.47
N TYR A 38 2.30 15.32 -3.30
CA TYR A 38 2.45 14.73 -4.62
C TYR A 38 3.37 15.56 -5.53
N ASP A 39 3.35 16.89 -5.41
CA ASP A 39 4.16 17.83 -6.18
C ASP A 39 5.43 18.30 -5.44
N ASP A 40 5.70 17.79 -4.24
CA ASP A 40 6.89 18.14 -3.47
C ASP A 40 8.17 17.64 -4.17
N PRO A 41 9.21 18.48 -4.30
CA PRO A 41 10.49 18.07 -4.88
C PRO A 41 11.12 16.89 -4.14
N GLY A 42 11.37 15.81 -4.88
CA GLY A 42 12.06 14.62 -4.36
C GLY A 42 11.14 13.53 -3.79
N ILE A 43 9.82 13.70 -3.86
CA ILE A 43 8.85 12.62 -3.65
C ILE A 43 8.80 11.75 -4.92
N PRO A 44 9.16 10.45 -4.86
CA PRO A 44 8.96 9.55 -5.99
C PRO A 44 7.47 9.36 -6.27
N ILE A 45 7.08 9.59 -7.52
CA ILE A 45 5.71 9.42 -8.02
C ILE A 45 5.60 8.20 -8.91
N GLY A 46 4.37 7.72 -9.09
CA GLY A 46 4.04 6.61 -9.96
C GLY A 46 4.46 6.80 -11.42
N PRO A 47 4.49 5.70 -12.20
CA PRO A 47 4.87 5.75 -13.60
C PRO A 47 3.81 6.46 -14.46
N GLU A 48 4.24 6.99 -15.61
CA GLU A 48 3.34 7.48 -16.66
C GLU A 48 2.77 6.33 -17.52
N PRO A 49 1.56 6.49 -18.09
CA PRO A 49 0.65 7.62 -17.89
C PRO A 49 0.00 7.58 -16.51
N VAL A 50 -0.08 8.74 -15.86
CA VAL A 50 -0.79 8.88 -14.58
C VAL A 50 -2.29 8.66 -14.82
N PRO A 51 -2.96 7.74 -14.10
CA PRO A 51 -4.39 7.53 -14.27
C PRO A 51 -5.23 8.77 -13.95
N ASP A 52 -6.29 9.01 -14.72
CA ASP A 52 -7.16 10.19 -14.60
C ASP A 52 -7.82 10.34 -13.21
N TRP A 53 -7.95 9.25 -12.45
CA TRP A 53 -8.48 9.29 -11.10
C TRP A 53 -7.51 9.89 -10.08
N VAL A 54 -6.21 9.93 -10.39
CA VAL A 54 -5.20 10.52 -9.51
C VAL A 54 -5.37 12.04 -9.53
N ILE A 55 -5.50 12.63 -8.35
CA ILE A 55 -5.45 14.09 -8.20
C ILE A 55 -3.99 14.47 -8.02
N THR A 56 -3.46 15.19 -9.02
CA THR A 56 -2.08 15.69 -9.07
C THR A 56 -1.96 17.17 -8.70
N ASP A 57 -3.09 17.88 -8.67
CA ASP A 57 -3.19 19.26 -8.19
C ASP A 57 -2.93 19.34 -6.69
N GLN A 58 -2.74 20.56 -6.19
CA GLN A 58 -2.69 20.82 -4.76
C GLN A 58 -3.98 20.30 -4.10
N ALA A 59 -3.83 19.39 -3.14
CA ALA A 59 -4.95 18.65 -2.56
C ALA A 59 -4.76 18.43 -1.06
N ILE A 60 -5.87 18.16 -0.36
CA ILE A 60 -5.88 17.80 1.05
C ILE A 60 -6.06 16.28 1.15
N GLU A 61 -5.21 15.64 1.95
CA GLU A 61 -5.28 14.22 2.28
C GLU A 61 -5.87 14.05 3.69
N THR A 62 -6.97 13.29 3.80
CA THR A 62 -7.69 13.02 5.05
C THR A 62 -7.58 11.53 5.42
N GLU A 63 -7.19 11.22 6.66
CA GLU A 63 -7.19 9.84 7.17
C GLU A 63 -8.63 9.35 7.37
N LEU A 64 -9.02 8.28 6.67
CA LEU A 64 -10.32 7.63 6.85
C LEU A 64 -10.28 6.47 7.85
N GLY A 65 -9.08 6.03 8.24
CA GLY A 65 -8.85 4.98 9.23
C GLY A 65 -8.12 3.76 8.68
N ILE A 66 -8.03 2.73 9.51
CA ILE A 66 -7.23 1.54 9.22
C ILE A 66 -8.02 0.50 8.41
N LEU A 67 -7.45 0.08 7.27
CA LEU A 67 -7.98 -0.99 6.44
C LEU A 67 -7.53 -2.37 6.96
N LYS A 68 -6.23 -2.50 7.26
CA LYS A 68 -5.62 -3.77 7.67
C LYS A 68 -4.39 -3.51 8.55
N THR A 69 -4.31 -4.20 9.68
CA THR A 69 -3.08 -4.30 10.46
C THR A 69 -2.22 -5.46 9.97
N GLY A 70 -0.91 -5.25 9.95
CA GLY A 70 0.06 -6.29 9.59
C GLY A 70 1.27 -6.30 10.49
N LYS A 71 2.00 -7.42 10.42
CA LYS A 71 3.25 -7.61 11.17
C LYS A 71 4.33 -6.60 10.77
N GLU A 72 4.39 -6.29 9.48
CA GLU A 72 5.47 -5.48 8.89
C GLU A 72 5.00 -4.09 8.45
N ALA A 73 3.73 -3.98 8.08
CA ALA A 73 3.11 -2.73 7.67
C ALA A 73 1.63 -2.74 8.02
N ASP A 74 1.08 -1.55 8.23
CA ASP A 74 -0.36 -1.32 8.27
C ASP A 74 -0.82 -0.68 6.96
N VAL A 75 -2.08 -0.90 6.61
CA VAL A 75 -2.71 -0.28 5.46
C VAL A 75 -3.85 0.60 5.97
N TYR A 76 -3.83 1.87 5.59
CA TYR A 76 -4.83 2.88 5.90
C TYR A 76 -5.60 3.28 4.64
N LEU A 77 -6.80 3.82 4.82
CA LEU A 77 -7.52 4.51 3.76
C LEU A 77 -7.30 6.01 3.91
N ILE A 78 -6.90 6.66 2.81
CA ILE A 78 -6.71 8.10 2.72
C ILE A 78 -7.61 8.62 1.62
N GLU A 79 -8.37 9.68 1.89
CA GLU A 79 -9.03 10.46 0.86
C GLU A 79 -8.13 11.62 0.45
N ARG A 80 -7.82 11.74 -0.84
CA ARG A 80 -7.26 12.97 -1.42
C ARG A 80 -8.37 13.73 -2.11
N ALA A 81 -8.61 14.98 -1.73
CA ALA A 81 -9.64 15.83 -2.30
C ALA A 81 -9.10 17.21 -2.67
N LEU A 82 -9.68 17.82 -3.69
CA LEU A 82 -9.39 19.21 -4.01
C LEU A 82 -9.81 20.12 -2.84
N PRO A 83 -9.08 21.21 -2.56
CA PRO A 83 -9.44 22.14 -1.51
C PRO A 83 -10.81 22.78 -1.76
N PRO A 84 -11.50 23.23 -0.70
CA PRO A 84 -12.76 23.96 -0.84
C PRO A 84 -12.66 25.10 -1.87
N GLY A 85 -13.59 25.13 -2.82
CA GLY A 85 -13.62 26.14 -3.87
C GLY A 85 -12.79 25.83 -5.12
N GLN A 86 -12.05 24.71 -5.15
CA GLN A 86 -11.29 24.27 -6.33
C GLN A 86 -11.96 23.10 -7.11
N GLY A 87 -13.09 22.60 -6.61
CA GLY A 87 -13.90 21.56 -7.25
C GLY A 87 -14.26 20.43 -6.29
N ASP A 88 -14.98 19.42 -6.79
CA ASP A 88 -15.53 18.34 -5.97
C ASP A 88 -14.83 16.99 -6.22
N ARG A 89 -13.64 17.00 -6.85
CA ARG A 89 -12.88 15.76 -7.08
C ARG A 89 -12.30 15.27 -5.76
N ALA A 90 -12.57 14.00 -5.46
CA ALA A 90 -11.97 13.27 -4.36
C ALA A 90 -11.68 11.83 -4.80
N VAL A 91 -10.65 11.23 -4.22
CA VAL A 91 -10.30 9.83 -4.44
C VAL A 91 -9.81 9.17 -3.16
N VAL A 92 -10.29 7.95 -2.91
CA VAL A 92 -9.81 7.11 -1.82
C VAL A 92 -8.67 6.24 -2.32
N MET A 93 -7.59 6.19 -1.54
CA MET A 93 -6.36 5.44 -1.82
C MET A 93 -5.97 4.60 -0.61
N ALA A 94 -5.13 3.59 -0.85
CA ALA A 94 -4.54 2.77 0.19
C ALA A 94 -3.15 3.29 0.52
N ALA A 95 -2.90 3.60 1.80
CA ALA A 95 -1.59 3.98 2.31
C ALA A 95 -0.96 2.82 3.10
N LYS A 96 0.04 2.15 2.51
CA LYS A 96 0.82 1.10 3.17
C LYS A 96 2.00 1.73 3.93
N ARG A 97 1.95 1.70 5.26
CA ARG A 97 2.97 2.27 6.15
C ARG A 97 3.81 1.17 6.78
N TYR A 98 5.10 1.14 6.49
CA TYR A 98 6.00 0.16 7.11
C TYR A 98 6.32 0.53 8.54
N ARG A 99 6.28 -0.48 9.41
CA ARG A 99 6.64 -0.38 10.81
C ARG A 99 8.14 -0.32 10.97
N SER A 100 8.60 0.44 11.95
CA SER A 100 9.98 0.39 12.38
C SER A 100 10.34 -0.99 12.98
N PRO A 101 11.61 -1.41 12.94
CA PRO A 101 12.08 -2.67 13.53
C PRO A 101 11.66 -2.93 15.00
N ASP A 102 11.44 -1.87 15.80
CA ASP A 102 11.02 -2.01 17.20
C ASP A 102 9.56 -2.44 17.28
N GLU A 103 8.68 -1.82 16.48
CA GLU A 103 7.26 -2.14 16.38
C GLU A 103 7.02 -3.55 15.79
N ARG A 104 7.89 -4.01 14.88
CA ARG A 104 7.89 -5.39 14.35
C ARG A 104 8.22 -6.42 15.44
N GLN A 105 9.09 -6.10 16.40
CA GLN A 105 9.49 -7.01 17.50
C GLN A 105 8.43 -7.13 18.59
N PHE A 106 7.77 -6.02 18.97
CA PHE A 106 6.70 -6.05 19.98
C PHE A 106 5.54 -6.98 19.58
N HIS A 107 5.16 -6.98 18.30
CA HIS A 107 4.13 -7.90 17.80
C HIS A 107 4.62 -9.35 17.62
N ARG A 108 5.93 -9.57 17.47
CA ARG A 108 6.52 -10.92 17.45
C ARG A 108 6.41 -11.59 18.83
N ASP A 109 6.60 -10.82 19.90
CA ASP A 109 6.44 -11.30 21.29
C ASP A 109 4.98 -11.53 21.68
N THR A 110 4.02 -10.84 21.05
CA THR A 110 2.59 -11.07 21.34
C THR A 110 2.08 -12.41 20.77
N SER A 111 2.78 -12.99 19.80
CA SER A 111 2.48 -14.33 19.24
C SER A 111 3.21 -15.49 19.93
N TYR A 112 3.93 -15.25 21.04
CA TYR A 112 4.70 -16.27 21.74
C TYR A 112 4.50 -16.23 23.26
N THR A 113 3.25 -16.37 23.72
CA THR A 113 3.00 -16.74 25.12
C THR A 113 2.93 -18.26 25.24
N GLU A 114 4.07 -18.92 25.10
CA GLU A 114 4.45 -20.16 25.81
C GLU A 114 5.78 -20.66 25.26
N SER A 115 6.88 -20.24 25.87
CA SER A 115 7.84 -21.14 26.52
C SER A 115 9.21 -20.47 26.73
N ARG A 116 9.64 -20.55 27.99
CA ARG A 116 11.01 -20.42 28.53
C ARG A 116 11.67 -19.04 28.53
N ARG A 117 11.58 -18.46 29.74
CA ARG A 117 12.71 -17.85 30.46
C ARG A 117 14.02 -18.64 30.21
N THR A 118 15.04 -18.01 29.64
CA THR A 118 16.32 -17.67 30.30
C THR A 118 17.46 -17.37 29.31
N ARG A 119 18.28 -16.36 29.69
CA ARG A 119 19.67 -16.06 29.29
C ARG A 119 19.95 -15.45 27.91
N ASN A 120 20.17 -14.14 27.87
CA ASN A 120 21.54 -13.58 27.76
C ASN A 120 21.55 -12.04 27.83
N SER A 121 22.04 -11.50 28.95
CA SER A 121 22.16 -10.06 29.21
C SER A 121 23.41 -9.40 28.56
N ARG A 122 23.82 -9.86 27.38
CA ARG A 122 24.96 -9.30 26.63
C ARG A 122 24.56 -8.59 25.32
N ASP A 123 23.40 -8.88 24.75
CA ASP A 123 22.96 -8.28 23.48
C ASP A 123 22.29 -6.91 23.61
N ARG A 124 21.89 -6.52 24.83
CA ARG A 124 21.27 -5.20 25.08
C ARG A 124 22.22 -4.03 24.81
N ARG A 125 23.54 -4.26 24.80
CA ARG A 125 24.55 -3.24 24.47
C ARG A 125 24.83 -3.09 22.97
N ALA A 126 24.46 -4.08 22.15
CA ALA A 126 24.55 -3.99 20.70
C ALA A 126 23.36 -3.23 20.09
N MET A 127 22.17 -3.33 20.71
CA MET A 127 20.95 -2.61 20.30
C MET A 127 21.05 -1.09 20.45
N ALA A 128 21.95 -0.58 21.30
CA ALA A 128 22.17 0.86 21.49
C ALA A 128 22.90 1.54 20.32
N LYS A 129 23.43 0.77 19.34
CA LYS A 129 24.12 1.30 18.16
C LYS A 129 23.23 1.56 16.94
N HIS A 130 21.97 1.11 16.95
CA HIS A 130 20.98 1.55 15.97
C HIS A 130 20.21 2.74 16.56
N THR A 131 20.38 3.92 16.00
CA THR A 131 19.58 5.10 16.40
C THR A 131 18.17 4.98 15.79
N ARG A 132 17.18 5.70 16.34
CA ARG A 132 15.83 5.82 15.74
C ARG A 132 15.90 6.21 14.25
N HIS A 133 16.90 7.03 13.90
CA HIS A 133 17.17 7.45 12.53
C HIS A 133 17.60 6.27 11.62
N GLY A 134 18.58 5.45 12.02
CA GLY A 134 19.01 4.30 11.22
C GLY A 134 17.91 3.25 10.98
N ARG A 135 16.96 3.14 11.91
CA ARG A 135 15.78 2.27 11.79
C ARG A 135 14.72 2.79 10.80
N SER A 136 14.51 4.11 10.79
CA SER A 136 13.64 4.76 9.81
C SER A 136 14.18 4.62 8.39
N VAL A 137 15.52 4.64 8.24
CA VAL A 137 16.19 4.44 6.95
C VAL A 137 15.96 3.02 6.42
N GLU A 138 16.06 1.99 7.28
CA GLU A 138 15.78 0.60 6.87
C GLU A 138 14.34 0.45 6.37
N ALA A 139 13.34 0.91 7.15
CA ALA A 139 11.94 0.84 6.73
C ALA A 139 11.67 1.60 5.42
N GLY A 140 12.36 2.73 5.20
CA GLY A 140 12.28 3.48 3.94
C GLY A 140 12.87 2.73 2.75
N GLN A 141 13.93 1.93 2.95
CA GLN A 141 14.49 1.08 1.90
C GLN A 141 13.53 -0.03 1.48
N TRP A 142 12.83 -0.65 2.45
CA TRP A 142 11.79 -1.65 2.14
C TRP A 142 10.63 -1.03 1.35
N ALA A 143 10.16 0.16 1.77
CA ALA A 143 9.13 0.88 1.05
C ALA A 143 9.57 1.29 -0.36
N ALA A 144 10.81 1.77 -0.52
CA ALA A 144 11.37 2.13 -1.82
C ALA A 144 11.51 0.93 -2.76
N ALA A 145 11.93 -0.23 -2.24
CA ALA A 145 12.02 -1.46 -3.02
C ALA A 145 10.63 -1.93 -3.49
N GLU A 146 9.64 -1.98 -2.60
CA GLU A 146 8.27 -2.39 -2.99
C GLU A 146 7.63 -1.38 -3.96
N PHE A 147 7.86 -0.08 -3.75
CA PHE A 147 7.40 0.95 -4.69
C PHE A 147 7.99 0.76 -6.08
N GLY A 148 9.31 0.49 -6.17
CA GLY A 148 9.98 0.21 -7.44
C GLY A 148 9.40 -1.02 -8.14
N VAL A 149 9.18 -2.12 -7.41
CA VAL A 149 8.55 -3.33 -7.96
C VAL A 149 7.13 -3.05 -8.43
N LEU A 150 6.33 -2.30 -7.67
CA LEU A 150 4.97 -1.90 -8.08
C LEU A 150 5.00 -1.10 -9.39
N CYS A 151 5.91 -0.13 -9.51
CA CYS A 151 6.04 0.69 -10.72
C CYS A 151 6.40 -0.17 -11.93
N ASP A 152 7.42 -1.01 -11.77
CA ASP A 152 7.92 -1.90 -12.82
C ASP A 152 6.84 -2.88 -13.31
N LEU A 153 6.11 -3.50 -12.39
CA LEU A 153 5.07 -4.48 -12.72
C LEU A 153 3.85 -3.81 -13.33
N TRP A 154 3.45 -2.64 -12.82
CA TRP A 154 2.36 -1.88 -13.42
C TRP A 154 2.69 -1.45 -14.85
N GLN A 155 3.90 -0.95 -15.10
CA GLN A 155 4.37 -0.59 -16.45
C GLN A 155 4.45 -1.81 -17.38
N ALA A 156 4.74 -2.99 -16.85
CA ALA A 156 4.73 -4.24 -17.59
C ALA A 156 3.31 -4.77 -17.87
N GLY A 157 2.27 -4.07 -17.43
CA GLY A 157 0.87 -4.47 -17.63
C GLY A 157 0.42 -5.59 -16.68
N VAL A 158 1.19 -5.92 -15.65
CA VAL A 158 0.73 -6.82 -14.59
C VAL A 158 -0.36 -6.09 -13.81
N PRO A 159 -1.51 -6.72 -13.54
CA PRO A 159 -2.59 -6.07 -12.84
C PRO A 159 -2.25 -5.97 -11.35
N VAL A 160 -1.53 -4.91 -10.98
CA VAL A 160 -1.19 -4.54 -9.60
C VAL A 160 -1.82 -3.18 -9.28
N PRO A 161 -1.97 -2.80 -8.00
CA PRO A 161 -2.41 -1.45 -7.65
C PRO A 161 -1.46 -0.42 -8.26
N TYR A 162 -2.00 0.62 -8.90
CA TYR A 162 -1.15 1.72 -9.36
C TYR A 162 -0.44 2.39 -8.16
N PRO A 163 0.90 2.46 -8.15
CA PRO A 163 1.64 3.15 -7.10
C PRO A 163 1.57 4.65 -7.33
N VAL A 164 0.90 5.41 -6.46
CA VAL A 164 0.69 6.86 -6.64
C VAL A 164 1.95 7.64 -6.25
N GLN A 165 2.49 7.37 -5.05
CA GLN A 165 3.74 7.98 -4.58
C GLN A 165 4.37 7.21 -3.42
N LEU A 166 5.64 7.48 -3.17
CA LEU A 166 6.38 7.04 -2.00
C LEU A 166 6.79 8.23 -1.15
N ASP A 167 6.48 8.17 0.14
CA ASP A 167 6.82 9.23 1.08
C ASP A 167 7.42 8.64 2.36
N GLY A 168 8.76 8.67 2.44
CA GLY A 168 9.51 8.05 3.53
C GLY A 168 9.28 6.54 3.60
N THR A 169 8.37 6.11 4.48
CA THR A 169 8.01 4.70 4.70
C THR A 169 6.56 4.39 4.31
N GLU A 170 5.89 5.33 3.64
CA GLU A 170 4.51 5.20 3.19
C GLU A 170 4.46 5.06 1.67
N ILE A 171 3.81 4.00 1.19
CA ILE A 171 3.42 3.86 -0.21
C ILE A 171 1.94 4.20 -0.30
N LEU A 172 1.61 5.23 -1.06
CA LEU A 172 0.23 5.53 -1.44
C LEU A 172 -0.04 4.88 -2.79
N MET A 173 -1.12 4.12 -2.89
CA MET A 173 -1.46 3.34 -4.08
C MET A 173 -2.97 3.23 -4.26
N GLU A 174 -3.36 2.76 -5.44
CA GLU A 174 -4.76 2.51 -5.79
C GLU A 174 -5.50 1.68 -4.72
N PHE A 175 -6.63 2.20 -4.24
CA PHE A 175 -7.56 1.40 -3.47
C PHE A 175 -8.51 0.67 -4.41
N ILE A 176 -8.35 -0.65 -4.51
CA ILE A 176 -9.13 -1.46 -5.44
C ILE A 176 -10.57 -1.57 -4.93
N THR A 177 -11.51 -1.04 -5.70
CA THR A 177 -12.94 -1.02 -5.38
C THR A 177 -13.75 -1.67 -6.50
N THR A 178 -14.90 -2.23 -6.12
CA THR A 178 -15.93 -2.65 -7.08
C THR A 178 -16.68 -1.42 -7.61
N VAL A 179 -17.46 -1.58 -8.68
CA VAL A 179 -18.39 -0.56 -9.21
C VAL A 179 -19.34 -0.02 -8.13
N GLY A 180 -19.64 -0.83 -7.10
CA GLY A 180 -20.45 -0.41 -5.95
C GLY A 180 -19.72 0.47 -4.93
N GLY A 181 -18.45 0.82 -5.17
CA GLY A 181 -17.62 1.65 -4.28
C GLY A 181 -17.11 0.92 -3.04
N THR A 182 -17.34 -0.39 -2.92
CA THR A 182 -16.84 -1.21 -1.81
C THR A 182 -15.46 -1.76 -2.14
N GLY A 183 -14.60 -1.91 -1.12
CA GLY A 183 -13.28 -2.53 -1.29
C GLY A 183 -13.39 -3.93 -1.90
N ALA A 184 -12.57 -4.20 -2.91
CA ALA A 184 -12.61 -5.45 -3.65
C ALA A 184 -12.35 -6.66 -2.75
N PRO A 185 -13.18 -7.72 -2.82
CA PRO A 185 -12.93 -8.94 -2.07
C PRO A 185 -11.68 -9.66 -2.56
N ARG A 186 -11.09 -10.48 -1.69
CA ARG A 186 -10.06 -11.44 -2.12
C ARG A 186 -10.70 -12.52 -2.97
N LEU A 187 -10.00 -13.01 -3.98
CA LEU A 187 -10.43 -14.11 -4.85
C LEU A 187 -10.91 -15.31 -4.00
N ALA A 188 -10.20 -15.66 -2.92
CA ALA A 188 -10.56 -16.74 -2.00
C ALA A 188 -11.98 -16.62 -1.39
N GLN A 189 -12.48 -15.39 -1.22
CA GLN A 189 -13.79 -15.09 -0.64
C GLN A 189 -14.91 -15.12 -1.68
N THR A 190 -14.58 -15.23 -2.98
CA THR A 190 -15.55 -15.17 -4.07
C THR A 190 -15.98 -16.56 -4.56
N ARG A 191 -17.10 -16.57 -5.30
CA ARG A 191 -17.64 -17.73 -6.02
C ARG A 191 -17.98 -17.25 -7.44
N PRO A 192 -16.98 -17.10 -8.32
CA PRO A 192 -17.22 -16.62 -9.68
C PRO A 192 -18.03 -17.65 -10.47
N GLU A 193 -18.88 -17.15 -11.37
CA GLU A 193 -19.53 -17.96 -12.41
C GLU A 193 -18.47 -18.46 -13.43
N PRO A 194 -18.77 -19.49 -14.24
CA PRO A 194 -17.80 -20.11 -15.13
C PRO A 194 -17.06 -19.12 -16.05
N ASP A 195 -17.78 -18.25 -16.74
CA ASP A 195 -17.19 -17.26 -17.67
C ASP A 195 -16.26 -16.28 -16.92
N GLN A 196 -16.64 -15.89 -15.71
CA GLN A 196 -15.84 -15.02 -14.85
C GLN A 196 -14.58 -15.72 -14.35
N LEU A 197 -14.69 -17.00 -14.00
CA LEU A 197 -13.58 -17.84 -13.56
C LEU A 197 -12.54 -17.99 -14.68
N GLU A 198 -12.99 -18.20 -15.91
CA GLU A 198 -12.12 -18.24 -17.10
C GLU A 198 -11.44 -16.89 -17.36
N SER A 199 -12.21 -15.79 -17.29
CA SER A 199 -11.66 -14.43 -17.42
C SER A 199 -10.59 -14.11 -16.36
N TYR A 200 -10.81 -14.45 -15.09
CA TYR A 200 -9.81 -14.29 -14.05
C TYR A 200 -8.58 -15.18 -14.27
N TRP A 201 -8.77 -16.40 -14.74
CA TRP A 201 -7.66 -17.30 -15.04
C TRP A 201 -6.78 -16.72 -16.15
N GLU A 202 -7.36 -16.23 -17.25
CA GLU A 202 -6.61 -15.64 -18.35
C GLU A 202 -5.78 -14.43 -17.88
N GLN A 203 -6.39 -13.55 -17.07
CA GLN A 203 -5.69 -12.40 -16.50
C GLN A 203 -4.52 -12.81 -15.61
N LEU A 204 -4.72 -13.81 -14.74
CA LEU A 204 -3.68 -14.31 -13.85
C LEU A 204 -2.57 -15.04 -14.59
N HIS A 205 -2.93 -15.87 -15.57
CA HIS A 205 -1.99 -16.60 -16.42
C HIS A 205 -1.09 -15.64 -17.18
N GLN A 206 -1.67 -14.61 -17.79
CA GLN A 206 -0.90 -13.57 -18.48
C GLN A 206 0.00 -12.80 -17.51
N ALA A 207 -0.49 -12.46 -16.31
CA ALA A 207 0.33 -11.81 -15.28
C ALA A 207 1.53 -12.67 -14.85
N MET A 208 1.33 -13.99 -14.68
CA MET A 208 2.39 -14.93 -14.34
C MET A 208 3.41 -15.09 -15.47
N ARG A 209 2.99 -15.09 -16.74
CA ARG A 209 3.91 -15.06 -17.90
C ARG A 209 4.79 -13.82 -17.89
N VAL A 210 4.21 -12.63 -17.66
CA VAL A 210 4.96 -11.37 -17.60
C VAL A 210 5.97 -11.41 -16.44
N LEU A 211 5.58 -11.89 -15.27
CA LEU A 211 6.48 -12.07 -14.14
C LEU A 211 7.64 -13.01 -14.49
N ALA A 212 7.34 -14.20 -15.03
CA ALA A 212 8.34 -15.18 -15.40
C ALA A 212 9.30 -14.65 -16.48
N GLY A 213 8.79 -13.93 -17.48
CA GLY A 213 9.59 -13.24 -18.52
C GLY A 213 10.54 -12.18 -17.98
N ARG A 214 10.30 -11.71 -16.75
CA ARG A 214 11.17 -10.79 -16.01
C ARG A 214 12.04 -11.51 -14.99
N GLN A 215 12.11 -12.84 -15.04
CA GLN A 215 12.81 -13.70 -14.08
C GLN A 215 12.30 -13.51 -12.64
N GLN A 216 11.03 -13.16 -12.49
CA GLN A 216 10.40 -12.90 -11.21
C GLN A 216 9.26 -13.88 -10.97
N THR A 217 9.08 -14.29 -9.72
CA THR A 217 7.86 -14.93 -9.24
C THR A 217 7.32 -14.16 -8.06
N HIS A 218 6.01 -14.21 -7.82
CA HIS A 218 5.43 -13.53 -6.66
C HIS A 218 6.03 -14.03 -5.35
N GLY A 219 6.34 -15.32 -5.27
CA GLY A 219 6.97 -15.92 -4.10
C GLY A 219 6.00 -16.45 -3.07
N ASP A 220 4.72 -16.06 -3.11
CA ASP A 220 3.66 -16.52 -2.18
C ASP A 220 2.25 -16.46 -2.81
N LEU A 221 2.14 -16.54 -4.14
CA LEU A 221 0.89 -16.33 -4.86
C LEU A 221 -0.18 -17.35 -4.44
N SER A 222 -1.39 -16.86 -4.18
CA SER A 222 -2.57 -17.65 -3.86
C SER A 222 -3.85 -16.83 -4.04
N ALA A 223 -5.02 -17.46 -3.94
CA ALA A 223 -6.28 -16.69 -3.98
C ALA A 223 -6.46 -15.70 -2.81
N TYR A 224 -5.56 -15.69 -1.81
CA TYR A 224 -5.60 -14.75 -0.69
C TYR A 224 -4.85 -13.43 -0.95
N ASN A 225 -3.95 -13.38 -1.93
CA ASN A 225 -3.24 -12.16 -2.35
C ASN A 225 -3.63 -11.71 -3.76
N ILE A 226 -4.83 -12.11 -4.17
CA ILE A 226 -5.49 -11.65 -5.37
C ILE A 226 -6.80 -11.00 -4.94
N LEU A 227 -7.04 -9.76 -5.36
CA LEU A 227 -8.31 -9.06 -5.27
C LEU A 227 -9.06 -9.18 -6.59
N VAL A 228 -10.38 -9.13 -6.54
CA VAL A 228 -11.22 -9.07 -7.75
C VAL A 228 -12.24 -7.95 -7.61
N ALA A 229 -12.18 -6.99 -8.53
CA ALA A 229 -13.11 -5.87 -8.65
C ALA A 229 -13.92 -6.06 -9.93
N ASP A 230 -15.11 -6.65 -9.80
CA ASP A 230 -15.96 -7.01 -10.94
C ASP A 230 -15.14 -7.83 -11.94
N ASP A 231 -14.96 -7.38 -13.18
CA ASP A 231 -14.18 -8.13 -14.18
C ASP A 231 -12.66 -8.03 -14.05
N ARG A 232 -12.14 -7.24 -13.10
CA ARG A 232 -10.70 -6.97 -12.96
C ARG A 232 -10.08 -7.78 -11.83
N LEU A 233 -9.10 -8.61 -12.16
CA LEU A 233 -8.21 -9.25 -11.20
C LEU A 233 -7.06 -8.30 -10.84
N VAL A 234 -6.65 -8.25 -9.57
CA VAL A 234 -5.49 -7.45 -9.12
C VAL A 234 -4.64 -8.26 -8.13
N ILE A 235 -3.35 -8.39 -8.41
CA ILE A 235 -2.35 -9.04 -7.54
C ILE A 235 -1.85 -8.02 -6.52
N ILE A 236 -1.82 -8.40 -5.24
CA ILE A 236 -1.37 -7.56 -4.13
C ILE A 236 -0.29 -8.27 -3.31
N ASP A 237 0.34 -7.55 -2.39
CA ASP A 237 1.37 -8.08 -1.48
C ASP A 237 2.64 -8.56 -2.20
N LEU A 238 3.23 -7.63 -2.96
CA LEU A 238 4.45 -7.82 -3.76
C LEU A 238 5.81 -7.75 -3.04
N PRO A 239 5.99 -7.48 -1.73
CA PRO A 239 7.33 -7.48 -1.15
C PRO A 239 8.01 -8.85 -1.17
N GLN A 240 7.27 -9.91 -1.55
CA GLN A 240 7.80 -11.27 -1.71
C GLN A 240 8.29 -11.58 -3.13
N VAL A 241 8.19 -10.64 -4.07
CA VAL A 241 8.67 -10.87 -5.45
C VAL A 241 10.12 -11.32 -5.41
N THR A 242 10.34 -12.53 -5.91
CA THR A 242 11.59 -13.24 -5.79
C THR A 242 12.17 -13.47 -7.18
N ASP A 243 13.46 -13.17 -7.31
CA ASP A 243 14.24 -13.53 -8.49
C ASP A 243 14.31 -15.06 -8.63
N ILE A 244 13.78 -15.58 -9.74
CA ILE A 244 13.72 -17.02 -10.03
C ILE A 244 15.13 -17.59 -10.22
N VAL A 245 16.03 -16.80 -10.79
CA VAL A 245 17.37 -17.22 -11.23
C VAL A 245 18.41 -16.94 -10.13
N GLY A 246 18.34 -15.75 -9.54
CA GLY A 246 19.28 -15.28 -8.52
C GLY A 246 19.03 -15.86 -7.12
N ASN A 247 17.82 -16.35 -6.82
CA ASN A 247 17.51 -16.99 -5.54
C ASN A 247 17.67 -18.52 -5.63
N PRO A 248 18.45 -19.17 -4.73
CA PRO A 248 18.56 -20.64 -4.68
C PRO A 248 17.22 -21.39 -4.58
N HIS A 249 16.18 -20.72 -4.06
CA HIS A 249 14.82 -21.25 -3.92
C HIS A 249 13.82 -20.62 -4.90
N GLY A 250 14.27 -19.77 -5.83
CA GLY A 250 13.41 -19.05 -6.77
C GLY A 250 12.51 -19.99 -7.57
N MET A 251 13.07 -21.12 -8.02
CA MET A 251 12.33 -22.12 -8.77
C MET A 251 11.30 -22.88 -7.90
N ASP A 252 11.62 -23.15 -6.64
CA ASP A 252 10.66 -23.76 -5.71
C ASP A 252 9.47 -22.83 -5.42
N PHE A 253 9.73 -21.52 -5.35
CA PHE A 253 8.69 -20.52 -5.16
C PHE A 253 7.75 -20.42 -6.37
N LEU A 254 8.29 -20.38 -7.59
CA LEU A 254 7.45 -20.38 -8.80
C LEU A 254 6.62 -21.67 -8.92
N ALA A 255 7.21 -22.84 -8.63
CA ALA A 255 6.47 -24.10 -8.60
C ALA A 255 5.36 -24.12 -7.53
N ARG A 256 5.57 -23.44 -6.39
CA ARG A 256 4.56 -23.28 -5.35
C ARG A 256 3.44 -22.34 -5.78
N ASP A 257 3.78 -21.21 -6.40
CA ASP A 257 2.81 -20.25 -6.93
C ASP A 257 1.89 -20.93 -7.95
N CYS A 258 2.45 -21.69 -8.91
CA CYS A 258 1.70 -22.47 -9.89
C CYS A 258 0.72 -23.44 -9.25
N ARG A 259 1.19 -24.26 -8.28
CA ARG A 259 0.33 -25.21 -7.57
C ARG A 259 -0.80 -24.53 -6.83
N ASN A 260 -0.52 -23.45 -6.11
CA ASN A 260 -1.51 -22.74 -5.30
C ASN A 260 -2.67 -22.19 -6.16
N VAL A 261 -2.36 -21.60 -7.30
CA VAL A 261 -3.37 -21.02 -8.18
C VAL A 261 -4.12 -22.11 -8.96
N CYS A 262 -3.41 -23.06 -9.59
CA CYS A 262 -4.04 -24.18 -10.29
C CYS A 262 -4.98 -24.95 -9.37
N ASP A 263 -4.57 -25.26 -8.14
CA ASP A 263 -5.43 -25.91 -7.14
C ASP A 263 -6.72 -25.15 -6.88
N TRP A 264 -6.65 -23.82 -6.77
CA TRP A 264 -7.80 -22.99 -6.44
C TRP A 264 -8.81 -22.92 -7.58
N PHE A 265 -8.33 -22.76 -8.82
CA PHE A 265 -9.13 -22.69 -10.03
C PHE A 265 -9.68 -24.08 -10.42
N SER A 266 -8.89 -25.14 -10.27
CA SER A 266 -9.32 -26.51 -10.57
C SER A 266 -10.43 -26.99 -9.63
N ARG A 267 -10.38 -26.60 -8.35
CA ARG A 267 -11.49 -26.86 -7.39
C ARG A 267 -12.79 -26.14 -7.76
N ARG A 268 -12.79 -25.23 -8.74
CA ARG A 268 -13.94 -24.44 -9.18
C ARG A 268 -14.41 -24.77 -10.61
N GLY A 269 -13.78 -25.74 -11.26
CA GLY A 269 -14.28 -26.30 -12.51
C GLY A 269 -13.35 -26.11 -13.71
N LEU A 270 -12.21 -25.43 -13.57
CA LEU A 270 -11.19 -25.44 -14.62
C LEU A 270 -10.39 -26.74 -14.57
N LEU A 271 -9.86 -27.19 -15.70
CA LEU A 271 -8.95 -28.34 -15.77
C LEU A 271 -7.54 -27.82 -16.01
N LEU A 272 -6.84 -27.53 -14.91
CA LEU A 272 -5.49 -26.96 -14.95
C LEU A 272 -4.50 -27.94 -14.32
N ASP A 273 -3.34 -28.09 -14.97
CA ASP A 273 -2.20 -28.83 -14.47
C ASP A 273 -1.08 -27.85 -14.06
N ALA A 274 -0.57 -27.99 -12.84
CA ALA A 274 0.43 -27.09 -12.29
C ALA A 274 1.83 -27.33 -12.88
N ASP A 275 2.14 -28.55 -13.29
CA ASP A 275 3.43 -28.89 -13.90
C ASP A 275 3.48 -28.40 -15.36
N ASP A 276 2.35 -28.47 -16.08
CA ASP A 276 2.23 -27.87 -17.43
C ASP A 276 2.41 -26.34 -17.36
N LEU A 277 1.72 -25.67 -16.43
CA LEU A 277 1.91 -24.23 -16.21
C LEU A 277 3.37 -23.91 -15.85
N LEU A 278 3.98 -24.70 -14.96
CA LEU A 278 5.36 -24.48 -14.55
C LEU A 278 6.33 -24.60 -15.73
N ALA A 279 6.20 -25.66 -16.54
CA ALA A 279 7.02 -25.89 -17.71
C ALA A 279 6.87 -24.74 -18.72
N GLU A 280 5.64 -24.25 -18.90
CA GLU A 280 5.36 -23.08 -19.71
C GLU A 280 6.08 -21.83 -19.18
N LEU A 281 5.90 -21.47 -17.91
CA LEU A 281 6.49 -20.27 -17.32
C LEU A 281 8.02 -20.29 -17.32
N ILE A 282 8.63 -21.47 -17.13
CA ILE A 282 10.08 -21.64 -17.27
C ILE A 282 10.54 -21.23 -18.68
N SER A 283 9.77 -21.53 -19.73
CA SER A 283 10.13 -21.13 -21.09
C SER A 283 10.10 -19.62 -21.35
N TYR A 284 9.45 -18.84 -20.49
CA TYR A 284 9.49 -17.38 -20.53
C TYR A 284 10.70 -16.82 -19.76
N ALA A 285 11.18 -17.52 -18.73
CA ALA A 285 12.26 -17.05 -17.88
C ALA A 285 13.66 -17.16 -18.52
N TRP A 286 13.82 -17.98 -19.57
CA TRP A 286 15.09 -18.33 -20.22
C TRP A 286 15.01 -18.18 -21.74
#